data_AF-A0A1G7BA34-F1
#
_entry.id   AF-A0A1G7BA34-F1
#
_cell.length_a   1.000
_cell.length_b   1.000
_cell.length_c   1.000
_cell.angle_alpha   90.00
_cell.angle_beta   90.00
_cell.angle_gamma   90.00
#
_symmetry.space_group_name_H-M   'P 1'
#
loop_
_entity.id
_entity.type
_entity.pdbx_description
1 polymer ?
#
loop_
_entity_poly.entity_id
_entity_poly.type
_entity_poly.pdbx_seq_one_letter_code
_entity_poly.pdbx_strand_id
1 'polypeptide(L)'
;MHSTTRLALATVSLIGTVAGVAFTPASATAGPESVRERGVVLVCTGTLKERQVVVEVYENDTYGNSVSVVIGDPDAGGVHGSRSTTTSLWAGRRVEATVRVQGRRAAVTGVARKTGPRIAVHDEFDDAGQHIVADGFHRRLRTDLTLTYRKSRVPLTCAPAFRYDVQVTKEDVG
;
A
#
# COMPACT_ATOMS: atom_id res chain seq x y z
N MET A 1 -22.27 -4.62 -29.39
CA MET A 1 -22.72 -5.79 -30.16
C MET A 1 -21.63 -6.85 -30.11
N HIS A 2 -22.01 -8.03 -29.60
CA HIS A 2 -21.40 -9.36 -29.74
C HIS A 2 -19.94 -9.62 -29.34
N SER A 3 -19.77 -10.40 -28.26
CA SER A 3 -18.91 -11.60 -28.19
C SER A 3 -18.82 -12.08 -26.73
N THR A 4 -18.92 -13.36 -26.37
CA THR A 4 -19.34 -14.58 -27.05
C THR A 4 -19.54 -15.61 -25.93
N THR A 5 -20.71 -16.23 -25.92
CA THR A 5 -21.11 -17.32 -25.03
C THR A 5 -20.20 -18.54 -25.25
N ARG A 6 -19.66 -19.13 -24.18
CA ARG A 6 -19.17 -20.51 -24.22
C ARG A 6 -20.01 -21.36 -23.28
N LEU A 7 -20.97 -22.07 -23.89
CA LEU A 7 -21.60 -23.24 -23.30
C LEU A 7 -20.53 -24.33 -23.11
N ALA A 8 -20.51 -24.93 -21.93
CA ALA A 8 -20.00 -26.29 -21.76
C ALA A 8 -21.16 -27.13 -21.21
N LEU A 9 -21.78 -27.87 -22.13
CA LEU A 9 -22.73 -28.94 -21.84
C LEU A 9 -21.92 -30.17 -21.41
N ALA A 10 -22.24 -30.76 -20.26
CA ALA A 10 -21.87 -32.14 -19.94
C ALA A 10 -23.10 -32.83 -19.35
N THR A 11 -23.63 -33.79 -20.12
CA THR A 11 -24.87 -34.53 -19.88
C THR A 11 -24.58 -35.91 -19.26
N VAL A 12 -25.21 -36.18 -18.10
CA VAL A 12 -25.92 -37.40 -17.58
C VAL A 12 -25.13 -38.74 -17.63
N SER A 13 -25.13 -39.67 -16.66
CA SER A 13 -26.23 -40.22 -15.83
C SER A 13 -25.69 -41.18 -14.77
N LEU A 14 -26.38 -41.34 -13.63
CA LEU A 14 -26.79 -42.65 -13.07
C LEU A 14 -27.67 -42.46 -11.81
N ILE A 15 -28.76 -43.23 -11.79
CA ILE A 15 -29.84 -43.27 -10.79
C ILE A 15 -29.37 -44.02 -9.53
N GLY A 16 -29.72 -43.50 -8.35
CA GLY A 16 -29.61 -44.21 -7.07
C GLY A 16 -30.29 -43.45 -5.94
N THR A 17 -31.54 -43.81 -5.64
CA THR A 17 -32.24 -43.38 -4.42
C THR A 17 -31.55 -43.95 -3.19
N VAL A 18 -30.89 -43.09 -2.42
CA VAL A 18 -30.54 -43.33 -1.01
C VAL A 18 -30.95 -42.10 -0.21
N ALA A 19 -31.64 -42.36 0.88
CA ALA A 19 -32.20 -41.37 1.78
C ALA A 19 -31.14 -40.43 2.37
N GLY A 20 -31.50 -39.15 2.48
CA GLY A 20 -31.14 -38.28 3.59
C GLY A 20 -29.66 -38.14 3.92
N VAL A 21 -28.96 -37.26 3.22
CA VAL A 21 -27.97 -36.36 3.84
C VAL A 21 -27.92 -35.10 3.01
N ALA A 22 -28.63 -34.07 3.45
CA ALA A 22 -28.39 -32.72 2.99
C ALA A 22 -26.99 -32.33 3.48
N PHE A 23 -25.99 -32.48 2.61
CA PHE A 23 -24.71 -31.85 2.83
C PHE A 23 -24.90 -30.35 2.61
N THR A 24 -25.25 -29.64 3.67
CA THR A 24 -24.93 -28.21 3.75
C THR A 24 -23.43 -28.11 3.54
N PRO A 25 -22.93 -27.39 2.52
CA PRO A 25 -21.52 -27.08 2.48
C PRO A 25 -21.23 -26.33 3.78
N ALA A 26 -20.44 -26.93 4.67
CA ALA A 26 -19.86 -26.19 5.76
C ALA A 26 -19.09 -25.06 5.07
N SER A 27 -19.53 -23.82 5.27
CA SER A 27 -18.67 -22.67 5.03
C SER A 27 -17.43 -22.95 5.85
N ALA A 28 -16.34 -23.34 5.20
CA ALA A 28 -15.06 -23.38 5.85
C ALA A 28 -14.78 -21.93 6.22
N THR A 29 -15.02 -21.56 7.48
CA THR A 29 -14.46 -20.34 8.06
C THR A 29 -12.98 -20.43 7.78
N ALA A 30 -12.48 -19.53 6.94
CA ALA A 30 -11.06 -19.46 6.67
C ALA A 30 -10.40 -19.24 8.03
N GLY A 31 -9.47 -20.13 8.40
CA GLY A 31 -8.70 -19.93 9.62
C GLY A 31 -7.90 -18.63 9.53
N PRO A 32 -7.33 -18.15 10.65
CA PRO A 32 -6.55 -16.93 10.67
C PRO A 32 -5.50 -16.91 9.55
N GLU A 33 -5.54 -15.90 8.69
CA GLU A 33 -4.48 -15.69 7.70
C GLU A 33 -3.42 -14.80 8.33
N SER A 34 -2.16 -15.24 8.29
CA SER A 34 -1.05 -14.45 8.84
C SER A 34 0.01 -14.18 7.78
N VAL A 35 0.29 -12.90 7.54
CA VAL A 35 1.25 -12.45 6.54
C VAL A 35 2.26 -11.50 7.14
N ARG A 36 3.54 -11.67 6.77
CA ARG A 36 4.60 -10.78 7.23
C ARG A 36 4.78 -9.65 6.22
N GLU A 37 4.63 -8.42 6.68
CA GLU A 37 4.72 -7.22 5.87
C GLU A 37 5.92 -6.37 6.26
N ARG A 38 6.66 -5.91 5.25
CA ARG A 38 7.87 -5.13 5.45
C ARG A 38 7.97 -4.01 4.43
N GLY A 39 8.27 -2.82 4.91
CA GLY A 39 8.47 -1.69 4.00
C GLY A 39 8.62 -0.36 4.72
N VAL A 40 8.56 0.73 3.96
CA VAL A 40 8.74 2.08 4.48
C VAL A 40 7.49 2.92 4.28
N VAL A 41 7.26 3.81 5.22
CA VAL A 41 6.28 4.89 5.12
C VAL A 41 7.04 6.20 5.24
N LEU A 42 6.94 7.03 4.21
CA LEU A 42 7.45 8.40 4.20
C LEU A 42 6.32 9.32 3.77
N VAL A 43 5.84 10.15 4.69
CA VAL A 43 4.91 11.24 4.40
C VAL A 43 5.68 12.52 4.59
N CYS A 44 5.82 13.29 3.51
CA CYS A 44 6.66 14.46 3.49
C CYS A 44 5.92 15.68 2.97
N THR A 45 6.26 16.83 3.52
CA THR A 45 5.73 18.12 3.12
C THR A 45 6.83 19.03 2.62
N GLY A 46 6.47 19.95 1.72
CA GLY A 46 7.33 21.03 1.27
C GLY A 46 6.51 22.19 0.71
N THR A 47 7.19 23.19 0.14
CA THR A 47 6.52 24.35 -0.47
C THR A 47 7.10 24.63 -1.84
N LEU A 48 6.23 24.72 -2.85
CA LEU A 48 6.59 25.08 -4.22
C LEU A 48 5.85 26.34 -4.63
N LYS A 49 6.57 27.47 -4.71
CA LYS A 49 5.98 28.78 -5.10
C LYS A 49 4.67 29.05 -4.34
N GLU A 50 4.75 29.05 -3.01
CA GLU A 50 3.64 29.26 -2.07
C GLU A 50 2.59 28.14 -2.01
N ARG A 51 2.68 27.12 -2.87
CA ARG A 51 1.78 25.96 -2.83
C ARG A 51 2.36 24.88 -1.92
N GLN A 52 1.54 24.35 -1.03
CA GLN A 52 1.93 23.18 -0.24
C GLN A 52 2.16 21.98 -1.14
N VAL A 53 3.20 21.21 -0.84
CA VAL A 53 3.50 19.93 -1.47
C VAL A 53 3.31 18.86 -0.41
N VAL A 54 2.60 17.80 -0.76
CA VAL A 54 2.54 16.55 0.01
C VAL A 54 3.08 15.42 -0.86
N VAL A 55 3.98 14.64 -0.31
CA VAL A 55 4.59 13.48 -0.96
C VAL A 55 4.40 12.28 -0.05
N GLU A 56 3.88 11.20 -0.61
CA GLU A 56 3.78 9.92 0.06
C GLU A 56 4.61 8.90 -0.70
N VAL A 57 5.49 8.21 0.01
CA VAL A 57 6.20 7.03 -0.49
C VAL A 57 5.87 5.89 0.44
N TYR A 58 5.22 4.88 -0.10
CA TYR A 58 4.85 3.66 0.58
C TYR A 58 5.53 2.49 -0.11
N GLU A 59 6.17 1.63 0.67
CA GLU A 59 6.58 0.32 0.21
C GLU A 59 5.96 -0.74 1.09
N ASN A 60 5.60 -1.86 0.47
CA ASN A 60 5.20 -3.09 1.12
C ASN A 60 5.69 -4.26 0.26
N ASP A 61 6.52 -5.14 0.85
CA ASP A 61 7.09 -6.27 0.12
C ASP A 61 6.07 -7.38 -0.22
N THR A 62 4.87 -7.33 0.36
CA THR A 62 3.76 -8.24 0.08
C THR A 62 2.80 -7.65 -0.95
N TYR A 63 2.31 -6.43 -0.73
CA TYR A 63 1.20 -5.84 -1.51
C TYR A 63 1.64 -4.81 -2.55
N GLY A 64 2.94 -4.51 -2.61
CA GLY A 64 3.52 -3.59 -3.58
C GLY A 64 3.73 -2.18 -3.05
N ASN A 65 4.28 -1.33 -3.90
CA ASN A 65 4.78 -0.02 -3.53
C ASN A 65 3.99 1.08 -4.25
N SER A 66 3.90 2.25 -3.64
CA SER A 66 3.26 3.42 -4.25
C SER A 66 4.01 4.71 -3.94
N VAL A 67 3.89 5.66 -4.87
CA VAL A 67 4.30 7.04 -4.66
C VAL A 67 3.17 7.96 -5.09
N SER A 68 2.89 8.99 -4.29
CA SER A 68 1.95 10.06 -4.58
C SER A 68 2.60 11.41 -4.38
N VAL A 69 2.27 12.38 -5.24
CA VAL A 69 2.67 13.78 -5.12
C VAL A 69 1.45 14.65 -5.35
N VAL A 70 1.10 15.46 -4.37
CA VAL A 70 0.08 16.50 -4.43
C VAL A 70 0.75 17.86 -4.30
N ILE A 71 0.38 18.82 -5.16
CA ILE A 71 0.89 20.19 -5.16
C ILE A 71 -0.29 21.17 -5.18
N GLY A 72 -0.44 21.90 -4.08
CA GLY A 72 -1.57 22.79 -3.82
C GLY A 72 -2.85 22.03 -3.46
N ASP A 73 -3.86 22.81 -3.08
CA ASP A 73 -5.22 22.32 -2.81
C ASP A 73 -5.93 21.92 -4.11
N PRO A 74 -6.40 20.67 -4.28
CA PRO A 74 -7.18 20.21 -5.44
C PRO A 74 -8.35 21.14 -5.81
N ASP A 75 -9.07 21.67 -4.83
CA ASP A 75 -10.25 22.51 -5.04
C ASP A 75 -9.87 23.93 -5.51
N ALA A 76 -8.62 24.34 -5.28
CA ALA A 76 -8.03 25.58 -5.75
C ALA A 76 -7.06 25.38 -6.94
N GLY A 77 -7.30 24.37 -7.78
CA GLY A 77 -6.48 24.08 -8.97
C GLY A 77 -5.19 23.31 -8.66
N GLY A 78 -5.19 22.55 -7.56
CA GLY A 78 -4.18 21.57 -7.14
C GLY A 78 -3.89 20.55 -8.22
N VAL A 79 -2.69 19.99 -8.16
CA VAL A 79 -2.28 18.96 -9.12
C VAL A 79 -1.77 17.75 -8.38
N HIS A 80 -2.13 16.57 -8.88
CA HIS A 80 -1.79 15.30 -8.28
C HIS A 80 -1.20 14.34 -9.33
N GLY A 81 -0.37 13.43 -8.86
CA GLY A 81 0.00 12.23 -9.59
C GLY A 81 0.38 11.13 -8.63
N SER A 82 -0.07 9.92 -8.91
CA SER A 82 0.30 8.70 -8.19
C SER A 82 0.81 7.62 -9.13
N ARG A 83 1.56 6.67 -8.60
CA ARG A 83 2.03 5.48 -9.30
C ARG A 83 2.21 4.31 -8.34
N SER A 84 1.63 3.17 -8.70
CA SER A 84 1.93 1.87 -8.06
C SER A 84 3.02 1.13 -8.83
N THR A 85 3.85 0.36 -8.14
CA THR A 85 4.93 -0.42 -8.73
C THR A 85 5.34 -1.59 -7.84
N THR A 86 5.89 -2.65 -8.44
CA THR A 86 6.55 -3.75 -7.73
C THR A 86 8.04 -3.47 -7.49
N THR A 87 8.60 -2.45 -8.15
CA THR A 87 10.00 -2.07 -7.95
C THR A 87 10.18 -1.31 -6.64
N SER A 88 11.22 -1.62 -5.90
CA SER A 88 11.56 -0.89 -4.67
C SER A 88 11.87 0.58 -4.97
N LEU A 89 11.25 1.46 -4.18
CA LEU A 89 11.44 2.89 -4.08
C LEU A 89 12.50 3.26 -3.02
N TRP A 90 12.86 2.35 -2.11
CA TRP A 90 13.87 2.52 -1.07
C TRP A 90 14.90 1.38 -1.02
N ALA A 91 16.09 1.65 -1.54
CA ALA A 91 17.21 0.71 -1.56
C ALA A 91 17.99 0.72 -0.22
N GLY A 92 17.30 0.56 0.92
CA GLY A 92 17.89 0.46 2.26
C GLY A 92 18.50 1.76 2.84
N ARG A 93 18.69 2.78 2.01
CA ARG A 93 19.29 4.08 2.36
C ARG A 93 18.87 5.20 1.42
N ARG A 94 18.73 4.92 0.13
CA ARG A 94 18.36 5.91 -0.89
C ARG A 94 16.90 5.73 -1.27
N VAL A 95 16.23 6.85 -1.47
CA VAL A 95 14.88 6.89 -2.04
C VAL A 95 14.99 7.35 -3.48
N GLU A 96 14.33 6.63 -4.38
CA GLU A 96 14.13 7.04 -5.76
C GLU A 96 12.72 6.67 -6.21
N ALA A 97 11.85 7.67 -6.23
CA ALA A 97 10.47 7.51 -6.67
C ALA A 97 10.14 8.53 -7.74
N THR A 98 9.37 8.12 -8.74
CA THR A 98 9.00 8.98 -9.87
C THR A 98 7.54 8.83 -10.22
N VAL A 99 6.90 9.94 -10.54
CA VAL A 99 5.48 9.98 -10.91
C VAL A 99 5.24 11.04 -11.97
N ARG A 100 4.11 10.96 -12.69
CA ARG A 100 3.68 12.02 -13.61
C ARG A 100 2.62 12.89 -12.93
N VAL A 101 2.90 14.19 -12.83
CA VAL A 101 1.97 15.21 -12.33
C VAL A 101 1.67 16.16 -13.49
N GLN A 102 0.42 16.17 -13.96
CA GLN A 102 0.00 16.83 -15.21
C GLN A 102 0.90 16.47 -16.40
N GLY A 103 1.12 15.17 -16.63
CA GLY A 103 1.94 14.67 -17.74
C GLY A 103 3.45 14.93 -17.61
N ARG A 104 3.91 15.66 -16.59
CA ARG A 104 5.33 15.97 -16.36
C ARG A 104 5.93 15.11 -15.26
N ARG A 105 7.19 14.72 -15.42
CA ARG A 105 7.93 13.96 -14.39
C ARG A 105 8.12 14.80 -13.12
N ALA A 106 7.68 14.24 -12.01
CA ALA A 106 8.03 14.61 -10.65
C ALA A 106 8.91 13.49 -10.08
N ALA A 107 10.03 13.85 -9.43
CA ALA A 107 10.97 12.88 -8.87
C ALA A 107 11.25 13.20 -7.41
N VAL A 108 11.08 12.21 -6.55
CA VAL A 108 11.41 12.26 -5.13
C VAL A 108 12.70 11.47 -4.96
N THR A 109 13.78 12.16 -4.61
CA THR A 109 15.10 11.54 -4.48
C THR A 109 15.81 12.01 -3.22
N GLY A 110 16.70 11.18 -2.71
CA GLY A 110 17.57 11.53 -1.59
C GLY A 110 17.87 10.34 -0.70
N VAL A 111 18.04 10.59 0.60
CA VAL A 111 18.34 9.56 1.60
C VAL A 111 17.26 9.44 2.67
N ALA A 112 17.00 8.20 3.08
CA ALA A 112 16.19 7.86 4.23
C ALA A 112 16.91 6.75 5.02
N ARG A 113 17.49 7.10 6.18
CA ARG A 113 18.37 6.24 6.96
C ARG A 113 17.74 5.88 8.30
N LYS A 114 17.78 4.59 8.66
CA LYS A 114 17.35 4.10 9.97
C LYS A 114 18.08 4.87 11.08
N THR A 115 17.32 5.38 12.04
CA THR A 115 17.82 6.12 13.21
C THR A 115 17.06 5.68 14.46
N GLY A 116 17.69 5.82 15.63
CA GLY A 116 17.09 5.44 16.91
C GLY A 116 16.87 3.93 17.09
N PRO A 117 16.20 3.50 18.17
CA PRO A 117 15.86 2.10 18.43
C PRO A 117 14.68 1.62 17.57
N ARG A 118 14.43 0.30 17.59
CA ARG A 118 13.15 -0.27 17.17
C ARG A 118 12.12 0.02 18.25
N ILE A 119 10.90 0.37 17.84
CA ILE A 119 9.76 0.62 18.72
C ILE A 119 8.75 -0.46 18.41
N ALA A 120 8.31 -1.21 19.42
CA ALA A 120 7.29 -2.23 19.26
C ALA A 120 5.96 -1.59 18.87
N VAL A 121 5.21 -2.25 18.00
CA VAL A 121 3.86 -1.83 17.58
C VAL A 121 2.92 -3.02 17.73
N HIS A 122 1.70 -2.70 18.16
CA HIS A 122 0.56 -3.61 18.24
C HIS A 122 -0.65 -2.75 17.88
N ASP A 123 -1.18 -2.96 16.70
CA ASP A 123 -2.38 -2.29 16.22
C ASP A 123 -3.47 -3.33 16.01
N GLU A 124 -4.68 -3.03 16.48
CA GLU A 124 -5.85 -3.92 16.43
C GLU A 124 -7.04 -3.11 15.93
N PHE A 125 -7.70 -3.61 14.88
CA PHE A 125 -8.87 -2.95 14.29
C PHE A 125 -9.68 -3.93 13.44
N ASP A 126 -10.97 -3.62 13.28
CA ASP A 126 -11.85 -4.37 12.38
C ASP A 126 -11.97 -3.63 11.04
N ASP A 127 -11.81 -4.35 9.92
CA ASP A 127 -12.02 -3.84 8.58
C ASP A 127 -12.67 -4.90 7.68
N ALA A 128 -13.68 -4.49 6.91
CA ALA A 128 -14.38 -5.35 5.95
C ALA A 128 -14.88 -6.71 6.50
N GLY A 129 -15.29 -6.77 7.78
CA GLY A 129 -15.74 -8.01 8.43
C GLY A 129 -14.61 -8.91 8.92
N GLN A 130 -13.38 -8.40 8.95
CA GLN A 130 -12.21 -9.08 9.48
C GLN A 130 -11.67 -8.34 10.69
N HIS A 131 -11.27 -9.09 11.71
CA HIS A 131 -10.47 -8.63 12.82
C HIS A 131 -9.00 -8.69 12.40
N ILE A 132 -8.30 -7.55 12.48
CA ILE A 132 -6.93 -7.41 12.00
C ILE A 132 -6.03 -7.01 13.17
N VAL A 133 -5.01 -7.83 13.41
CA VAL A 133 -3.96 -7.57 14.40
C VAL A 133 -2.62 -7.44 13.69
N ALA A 134 -1.92 -6.34 13.89
CA ALA A 134 -0.58 -6.10 13.35
C ALA A 134 0.45 -5.96 14.47
N ASP A 135 1.29 -7.00 14.63
CA ASP A 135 2.33 -7.07 15.65
C ASP A 135 3.72 -6.92 15.04
N GLY A 136 4.58 -6.11 15.65
CA GLY A 136 5.99 -6.11 15.28
C GLY A 136 6.73 -4.87 15.73
N PHE A 137 7.45 -4.23 14.82
CA PHE A 137 8.14 -2.99 15.13
C PHE A 137 8.19 -2.02 13.97
N HIS A 138 8.38 -0.75 14.30
CA HIS A 138 8.88 0.24 13.38
C HIS A 138 10.15 0.92 13.90
N ARG A 139 10.93 1.51 12.98
CA ARG A 139 12.14 2.25 13.28
C ARG A 139 12.16 3.53 12.46
N ARG A 140 12.37 4.66 13.14
CA ARG A 140 12.40 5.99 12.51
C ARG A 140 13.43 6.05 11.38
N LEU A 141 13.12 6.83 10.36
CA LEU A 141 14.03 7.19 9.28
C LEU A 141 14.37 8.67 9.40
N ARG A 142 15.66 8.99 9.46
CA ARG A 142 16.14 10.36 9.23
C ARG A 142 16.22 10.57 7.72
N THR A 143 15.57 11.61 7.24
CA THR A 143 15.44 11.91 5.82
C THR A 143 16.21 13.16 5.42
N ASP A 144 16.65 13.14 4.17
CA ASP A 144 17.08 14.32 3.40
C ASP A 144 16.62 14.03 1.97
N LEU A 145 15.40 14.49 1.67
CA LEU A 145 14.68 14.20 0.43
C LEU A 145 14.35 15.51 -0.28
N THR A 146 14.38 15.45 -1.60
CA THR A 146 14.04 16.57 -2.48
C THR A 146 13.03 16.12 -3.51
N LEU A 147 11.96 16.89 -3.68
CA LEU A 147 11.09 16.80 -4.85
C LEU A 147 11.68 17.68 -5.97
N THR A 148 11.90 17.09 -7.14
CA THR A 148 12.19 17.83 -8.37
C THR A 148 10.98 17.83 -9.29
N TYR A 149 10.44 19.01 -9.58
CA TYR A 149 9.30 19.20 -10.49
C TYR A 149 9.45 20.50 -11.29
N ARG A 150 9.25 20.44 -12.62
CA ARG A 150 9.38 21.61 -13.54
C ARG A 150 10.65 22.44 -13.29
N LYS A 151 11.81 21.77 -13.17
CA LYS A 151 13.14 22.36 -12.86
C LYS A 151 13.26 22.98 -11.45
N SER A 152 12.20 23.02 -10.66
CA SER A 152 12.26 23.44 -9.26
C SER A 152 12.67 22.27 -8.38
N ARG A 153 13.43 22.56 -7.33
CA ARG A 153 13.82 21.62 -6.28
C ARG A 153 13.20 22.08 -4.96
N VAL A 154 12.44 21.21 -4.33
CA VAL A 154 11.72 21.48 -3.08
C VAL A 154 12.31 20.56 -2.02
N PRO A 155 13.00 21.08 -1.01
CA PRO A 155 13.40 20.27 0.14
C PRO A 155 12.14 19.78 0.86
N LEU A 156 12.17 18.52 1.31
CA LEU A 156 11.04 17.88 1.96
C LEU A 156 11.35 17.64 3.44
N THR A 157 10.36 17.92 4.28
CA THR A 157 10.36 17.53 5.69
C THR A 157 9.41 16.36 5.86
N CYS A 158 9.89 15.23 6.43
CA CYS A 158 9.09 14.02 6.52
C CYS A 158 8.69 13.69 7.95
N ALA A 159 7.38 13.58 8.17
CA ALA A 159 6.75 13.11 9.39
C ALA A 159 5.32 12.66 9.06
N PRO A 160 4.97 11.37 9.21
CA PRO A 160 5.82 10.25 9.65
C PRO A 160 6.90 9.83 8.62
N ALA A 161 8.00 9.25 9.15
CA ALA A 161 9.06 8.63 8.36
C ALA A 161 9.65 7.41 9.10
N PHE A 162 9.34 6.19 8.67
CA PHE A 162 9.80 4.97 9.33
C PHE A 162 9.88 3.76 8.41
N ARG A 163 10.65 2.76 8.85
CA ARG A 163 10.68 1.40 8.31
C ARG A 163 9.91 0.50 9.27
N TYR A 164 9.00 -0.35 8.78
CA TYR A 164 8.19 -1.25 9.60
C TYR A 164 8.37 -2.72 9.20
N ASP A 165 8.32 -3.63 10.16
CA ASP A 165 8.36 -5.08 9.99
C ASP A 165 7.34 -5.66 10.95
N VAL A 166 6.22 -6.14 10.40
CA VAL A 166 5.05 -6.57 11.17
C VAL A 166 4.54 -7.91 10.65
N GLN A 167 3.94 -8.67 11.55
CA GLN A 167 3.11 -9.81 11.24
C GLN A 167 1.66 -9.33 11.34
N VAL A 168 0.93 -9.41 10.23
CA VAL A 168 -0.50 -9.08 10.19
C VAL A 168 -1.28 -10.38 10.20
N THR A 169 -2.14 -10.54 11.19
CA THR A 169 -3.07 -11.66 11.32
C THR A 169 -4.48 -11.15 11.08
N LYS A 170 -5.25 -11.85 10.25
CA LYS A 170 -6.63 -11.54 9.90
C LYS A 170 -7.52 -12.71 10.24
N GLU A 171 -8.60 -12.43 10.95
CA GLU A 171 -9.60 -13.43 11.36
C GLU A 171 -10.98 -12.92 10.97
N ASP A 172 -11.85 -13.79 10.46
CA ASP A 172 -13.22 -13.37 10.14
C ASP A 172 -14.00 -13.05 11.42
N VAL A 173 -14.69 -11.91 11.44
CA VAL A 173 -15.65 -11.57 12.49
C VAL A 173 -16.97 -12.22 12.09
N GLY A 174 -17.33 -13.31 12.78
CA GLY A 174 -18.50 -14.15 12.47
C GLY A 174 -19.86 -13.46 12.56
#